data_AF-A0A7J8X7L6-F1
#
_entry.id   AF-A0A7J8X7L6-F1
#
_cell.length_a   1.000
_cell.length_b   1.000
_cell.length_c   1.000
_cell.angle_alpha   90.00
_cell.angle_beta   90.00
_cell.angle_gamma   90.00
#
_symmetry.space_group_name_H-M   'P 1'
#
loop_
_entity.id
_entity.type
_entity.pdbx_description
1 polymer ?
#
loop_
_entity_poly.entity_id
_entity_poly.type
_entity_poly.pdbx_seq_one_letter_code
_entity_poly.pdbx_strand_id
1 'polypeptide(L)' 'MINLEDLLGGQVTLAQQSIITNLMNSQQKTSTLVKEHMLKVLGLFAEAKDNRAELDVSTQIEI' A
#
# COMPACT_ATOMS: atom_id res chain seq x y z
N MET A 1 2.71 16.49 25.02
CA MET A 1 1.79 15.34 25.09
C MET A 1 1.49 14.96 23.65
N ILE A 2 1.75 13.72 23.24
CA ILE A 2 1.50 13.29 21.86
C ILE A 2 0.01 12.98 21.76
N ASN A 3 -0.69 13.57 20.78
CA ASN A 3 -2.07 13.22 20.52
C ASN A 3 -2.10 11.82 19.90
N LEU A 4 -2.75 10.88 20.58
CA LEU A 4 -2.82 9.48 20.15
C LEU A 4 -3.60 9.33 18.84
N GLU A 5 -4.59 10.19 18.61
CA GLU A 5 -5.37 10.21 17.38
C GLU A 5 -4.51 10.62 16.18
N ASP A 6 -3.71 11.68 16.33
CA ASP A 6 -2.77 12.13 15.30
C ASP A 6 -1.69 11.08 15.01
N LEU A 7 -1.20 10.39 16.04
CA LEU A 7 -0.22 9.31 15.89
C LEU A 7 -0.79 8.11 15.11
N LEU A 8 -2.01 7.68 15.46
CA LEU A 8 -2.69 6.57 14.79
C LEU A 8 -3.08 6.93 13.36
N GLY A 9 -3.58 8.15 13.14
CA GLY A 9 -3.87 8.67 11.80
C GLY A 9 -2.62 8.71 10.92
N GLY A 10 -1.50 9.21 11.45
CA GLY A 10 -0.22 9.22 10.74
C GLY A 10 0.29 7.83 10.35
N GLN A 11 0.10 6.82 11.20
CA GLN A 11 0.46 5.42 10.87
C GLN A 11 -0.38 4.88 9.71
N VAL A 12 -1.68 5.17 9.68
CA VAL A 12 -2.56 4.77 8.58
C VAL A 12 -2.10 5.43 7.26
N THR A 13 -1.80 6.73 7.30
CA THR A 13 -1.29 7.46 6.12
C THR A 13 0.05 6.89 5.63
N LEU A 14 0.98 6.59 6.53
CA LEU A 14 2.27 5.96 6.17
C LEU A 14 2.08 4.57 5.55
N ALA A 15 1.17 3.76 6.10
CA ALA A 15 0.85 2.45 5.54
C ALA A 15 0.24 2.58 4.13
N GLN A 16 -0.68 3.52 3.91
CA GLN A 16 -1.22 3.82 2.58
C GLN A 16 -0.12 4.23 1.60
N GLN A 17 0.75 5.17 1.97
CA GLN A 17 1.85 5.62 1.12
C GLN A 17 2.81 4.49 0.75
N SER A 18 3.18 3.65 1.72
CA SER A 18 4.05 2.49 1.51
C SER A 18 3.45 1.52 0.48
N ILE A 19 2.17 1.20 0.62
CA ILE A 19 1.50 0.23 -0.27
C ILE A 19 1.38 0.77 -1.69
N ILE A 20 0.97 2.04 -1.86
CA ILE A 20 0.87 2.62 -3.19
C ILE A 20 2.26 2.73 -3.83
N THR A 21 3.29 3.09 -3.06
CA THR A 21 4.68 3.09 -3.54
C THR A 21 5.11 1.70 -4.01
N ASN A 22 4.82 0.66 -3.22
CA ASN A 22 5.14 -0.72 -3.58
C ASN A 22 4.36 -1.19 -4.81
N LEU A 23 3.10 -0.77 -4.95
CA LEU A 23 2.25 -1.08 -6.09
C LEU A 23 2.77 -0.42 -7.38
N MET A 24 3.09 0.88 -7.34
CA MET A 24 3.67 1.60 -8.50
C MET A 24 5.01 1.01 -8.94
N ASN A 25 5.80 0.52 -7.98
CA ASN A 25 7.07 -0.17 -8.25
C ASN A 25 6.90 -1.65 -8.61
N SER A 26 5.69 -2.20 -8.51
CA SER A 26 5.39 -3.59 -8.88
C SER A 26 5.21 -3.71 -10.39
N GLN A 27 6.33 -3.61 -11.13
CA GLN A 27 6.35 -3.89 -12.56
C GLN A 27 6.57 -5.38 -12.82
N GLN A 28 5.82 -5.95 -13.77
CA GLN A 28 6.04 -7.31 -14.22
C GLN A 28 7.37 -7.39 -14.99
N LYS A 29 8.26 -8.29 -14.59
CA LYS A 29 9.48 -8.58 -15.32
C LYS A 29 9.20 -9.58 -16.44
N THR A 30 9.93 -9.46 -17.55
CA THR A 30 9.83 -10.39 -18.69
C THR A 30 10.17 -11.84 -18.33
N SER A 31 10.97 -12.05 -17.27
CA SER A 31 11.34 -13.38 -16.77
C SER A 31 10.38 -13.97 -15.73
N THR A 32 9.41 -13.18 -15.24
CA THR A 32 8.45 -13.64 -14.22
C THR A 32 7.12 -14.04 -14.84
N LEU A 33 6.54 -15.15 -14.38
CA LEU A 33 5.21 -15.57 -14.81
C LEU A 33 4.17 -14.55 -14.32
N VAL A 34 3.18 -14.26 -15.17
CA VAL A 34 2.07 -13.36 -14.82
C VAL A 34 1.41 -13.78 -13.50
N LYS A 35 1.20 -15.09 -13.30
CA LYS A 35 0.59 -15.63 -12.08
C LYS A 35 1.37 -15.26 -10.81
N GLU A 36 2.70 -15.35 -10.84
CA GLU A 36 3.56 -15.03 -9.69
C GLU A 36 3.55 -13.53 -9.42
N HIS A 37 3.60 -12.72 -10.48
CA HIS A 37 3.47 -11.27 -10.37
C HIS A 37 2.12 -10.86 -9.77
N MET A 38 1.03 -11.45 -10.25
CA MET A 38 -0.32 -11.20 -9.71
C MET A 38 -0.45 -11.64 -8.26
N LEU A 39 0.18 -12.74 -7.85
CA LEU A 39 0.19 -13.16 -6.45
C LEU A 39 0.88 -12.12 -5.55
N LYS A 40 1.99 -11.53 -6.01
CA LYS A 40 2.67 -10.44 -5.31
C LYS A 40 1.77 -9.20 -5.19
N VAL A 41 1.12 -8.80 -6.28
CA VAL A 41 0.20 -7.66 -6.30
C VAL A 41 -0.99 -7.90 -5.35
N LEU A 42 -1.59 -9.09 -5.36
CA LEU A 42 -2.65 -9.46 -4.43
C LEU A 42 -2.20 -9.43 -2.96
N GLY A 43 -0.94 -9.81 -2.69
CA GLY A 43 -0.34 -9.68 -1.37
C GLY A 43 -0.33 -8.25 -0.83
N LEU A 44 -0.05 -7.26 -1.70
CA LEU A 44 -0.09 -5.84 -1.31
C LEU A 44 -1.50 -5.38 -0.92
N PHE A 45 -2.54 -5.88 -1.60
CA PHE A 45 -3.93 -5.58 -1.24
C PHE A 45 -4.37 -6.26 0.07
N ALA A 46 -3.87 -7.47 0.34
CA ALA A 46 -4.09 -8.13 1.63
C ALA A 46 -3.43 -7.34 2.77
N GLU A 47 -2.20 -6.88 2.58
CA GLU A 47 -1.48 -6.02 3.52
C GLU A 47 -2.22 -4.69 3.76
N ALA A 48 -2.80 -4.09 2.71
CA ALA A 48 -3.61 -2.87 2.84
C ALA A 48 -4.81 -3.06 3.76
N LYS A 49 -5.50 -4.19 3.58
CA LYS A 49 -6.64 -4.55 4.40
C LYS A 49 -6.24 -4.79 5.86
N ASP A 50 -5.17 -5.52 6.11
CA ASP A 50 -4.69 -5.83 7.47
C ASP A 50 -4.25 -4.56 8.22
N ASN A 51 -3.63 -3.62 7.50
CA ASN A 51 -3.20 -2.33 8.06
C ASN A 51 -4.32 -1.28 8.13
N ARG A 52 -5.56 -1.61 7.74
CA ARG A 52 -6.68 -0.66 7.58
C ARG A 52 -6.33 0.55 6.71
N ALA A 53 -5.36 0.36 5.81
CA ALA A 53 -4.88 1.35 4.86
C ALA A 53 -5.78 1.28 3.62
N GLU A 54 -7.05 1.68 3.79
CA GLU A 54 -8.03 1.65 2.71
C GLU A 54 -7.54 2.54 1.56
N LEU A 55 -7.47 1.98 0.36
CA LEU A 55 -7.00 2.67 -0.84
C LEU A 55 -8.23 3.16 -1.60
N ASP A 56 -8.53 4.45 -1.49
CA ASP A 56 -9.56 5.07 -2.30
C ASP A 56 -8.95 5.61 -3.60
N VAL A 57 -9.78 5.72 -4.65
CA VAL A 57 -9.37 6.33 -5.92
C VAL A 57 -8.96 7.79 -5.72
N SER A 58 -9.47 8.46 -4.68
CA SER A 58 -9.08 9.82 -4.31
C SER A 58 -7.82 9.90 -3.43
N THR A 59 -7.27 8.77 -2.98
CA THR A 59 -6.04 8.75 -2.17
C THR A 59 -4.88 9.24 -3.01
N GLN A 60 -4.59 10.54 -2.91
CA GLN A 60 -3.41 11.15 -3.50
C GLN A 60 -2.21 10.89 -2.60
N ILE A 61 -1.11 10.48 -3.21
CA ILE A 61 0.18 10.53 -2.55
C ILE A 61 0.74 11.93 -2.82
N GLU A 62 1.03 12.69 -1.75
CA GLU A 62 1.98 13.79 -1.86
C GLU A 62 3.37 13.19 -2.05
N ILE A 63 3.92 13.36 -3.26
CA ILE A 63 5.28 12.92 -3.64
C ILE A 63 6.26 14.07 -3.43
#